data_AF-A0A938AYU4-F1
#
_entry.id   AF-A0A938AYU4-F1
#
_cell.length_a   1.000
_cell.length_b   1.000
_cell.length_c   1.000
_cell.angle_alpha   90.00
_cell.angle_beta   90.00
_cell.angle_gamma   90.00
#
_symmetry.space_group_name_H-M   'P 1'
#
loop_
_entity.id
_entity.type
_entity.pdbx_description
1 polymer ?
#
loop_
_entity_poly.entity_id
_entity_poly.type
_entity_poly.pdbx_seq_one_letter_code
_entity_poly.pdbx_strand_id
1 'polypeptide(L)'
;MKKTIAVKIKKRRNFLPTLMATIIFWGGWGWLVYSFPPSSPFLILAFGTLLWLAVFLTSGLIFGNSKIGALVACWLLLFLIFRYFKIGNILNLSLLTIIFFLLAFSFYKRVT
;
A
#
# COMPACT_ATOMS: atom_id res chain seq x y z
N MET A 1 35.77 3.87 -36.98
CA MET A 1 35.34 3.20 -35.74
C MET A 1 34.19 4.02 -35.13
N LYS A 2 32.92 3.64 -35.37
CA LYS A 2 31.74 4.45 -35.02
C LYS A 2 31.29 4.09 -33.60
N LYS A 3 31.61 4.94 -32.62
CA LYS A 3 31.22 4.76 -31.22
C LYS A 3 29.72 5.09 -31.11
N THR A 4 28.86 4.08 -31.19
CA THR A 4 27.42 4.22 -30.97
C THR A 4 27.20 4.57 -29.50
N ILE A 5 26.99 5.86 -29.23
CA ILE A 5 26.56 6.36 -27.93
C ILE A 5 25.14 5.83 -27.74
N ALA A 6 25.00 4.66 -27.13
CA ALA A 6 23.72 4.17 -26.66
C ALA A 6 23.22 5.16 -25.61
N VAL A 7 22.38 6.10 -26.04
CA VAL A 7 21.65 6.98 -25.14
C VAL A 7 20.85 6.06 -24.24
N LYS A 8 21.33 5.88 -23.01
CA LYS A 8 20.63 5.16 -21.96
C LYS A 8 19.43 6.05 -21.61
N ILE A 9 18.36 5.96 -22.41
CA ILE A 9 17.11 6.67 -22.18
C ILE A 9 16.63 6.16 -20.83
N LYS A 10 16.91 6.93 -19.78
CA LYS A 10 16.46 6.67 -18.42
C LYS A 10 14.93 6.72 -18.51
N LYS A 11 14.29 5.55 -18.58
CA LYS A 11 12.83 5.40 -18.63
C LYS A 11 12.25 6.22 -17.48
N ARG A 12 11.77 7.43 -17.77
CA ARG A 12 11.16 8.29 -16.75
C ARG A 12 9.86 7.60 -16.37
N ARG A 13 9.81 7.03 -15.17
CA ARG A 13 8.55 6.49 -14.62
C ARG A 13 7.62 7.68 -14.46
N ASN A 14 6.53 7.68 -15.21
CA ASN A 14 5.53 8.73 -15.10
C ASN A 14 4.70 8.41 -13.85
N PHE A 15 4.87 9.18 -12.78
CA PHE A 15 4.14 9.01 -11.52
C PHE A 15 2.77 9.70 -11.53
N LEU A 16 2.52 10.54 -12.53
CA LEU A 16 1.27 11.28 -12.72
C LEU A 16 0.02 10.37 -12.77
N PRO A 17 -0.02 9.30 -13.60
CA PRO A 17 -1.19 8.41 -13.63
C PRO A 17 -1.45 7.75 -12.27
N THR A 18 -0.39 7.36 -11.57
CA THR A 18 -0.48 6.73 -10.26
C THR A 18 -0.97 7.71 -9.20
N LEU A 19 -0.56 8.98 -9.28
CA LEU A 19 -1.02 10.05 -8.39
C LEU A 19 -2.51 10.34 -8.59
N MET A 20 -2.95 10.45 -9.84
CA MET A 20 -4.38 10.63 -10.15
C MET A 20 -5.22 9.47 -9.63
N ALA A 21 -4.77 8.23 -9.86
CA ALA A 21 -5.44 7.05 -9.31
C ALA A 21 -5.51 7.10 -7.78
N THR A 22 -4.40 7.49 -7.11
CA THR A 22 -4.36 7.60 -5.65
C THR A 22 -5.42 8.58 -5.12
N ILE A 23 -5.56 9.76 -5.74
CA ILE A 23 -6.58 10.76 -5.36
C ILE A 23 -7.98 10.19 -5.54
N ILE A 24 -8.25 9.51 -6.67
CA ILE A 24 -9.56 8.91 -6.95
C ILE A 24 -9.91 7.84 -5.91
N PHE A 25 -8.96 6.96 -5.55
CA PHE A 25 -9.19 5.92 -4.56
C PHE A 25 -9.39 6.49 -3.14
N TRP A 26 -8.63 7.52 -2.75
CA TRP A 26 -8.86 8.21 -1.48
C TRP A 26 -10.20 8.94 -1.44
N GLY A 27 -10.60 9.59 -2.54
CA GLY A 27 -11.90 10.23 -2.67
C GLY A 27 -13.05 9.22 -2.55
N GLY A 28 -12.95 8.09 -3.25
CA GLY A 28 -13.92 7.00 -3.16
C GLY A 28 -13.99 6.38 -1.77
N TRP A 29 -12.84 6.21 -1.10
CA TRP A 29 -12.80 5.69 0.26
C TRP A 29 -13.43 6.66 1.26
N GLY A 30 -13.11 7.96 1.17
CA GLY A 30 -13.71 8.99 2.01
C GLY A 30 -15.22 9.11 1.81
N TRP A 31 -15.68 9.02 0.55
CA TRP A 31 -17.10 8.97 0.21
C TRP A 31 -17.80 7.78 0.87
N LEU A 32 -17.18 6.60 0.82
CA LEU A 32 -17.73 5.38 1.42
C LEU A 32 -17.91 5.54 2.94
N VAL A 33 -16.88 6.06 3.62
CA VAL A 33 -16.90 6.29 5.08
C VAL A 33 -17.95 7.32 5.48
N TYR A 34 -18.12 8.39 4.70
CA TYR A 34 -19.10 9.43 5.01
C TYR A 34 -20.55 8.98 4.74
N SER A 35 -20.76 8.28 3.63
CA SER A 35 -22.12 8.05 3.10
C SER A 35 -22.78 6.79 3.64
N PHE A 36 -22.00 5.81 4.10
CA PHE A 36 -22.55 4.50 4.45
C PHE A 36 -22.15 4.03 5.85
N PRO A 37 -23.13 3.67 6.70
CA PRO A 37 -22.83 3.00 7.95
C PRO A 37 -22.30 1.57 7.69
N PRO A 38 -21.43 1.03 8.57
CA PRO A 38 -20.91 -0.33 8.47
C PRO A 38 -21.99 -1.34 8.92
N SER A 39 -23.06 -1.46 8.14
CA SER A 39 -24.21 -2.32 8.44
C SER A 39 -24.15 -3.67 7.74
N SER A 40 -23.41 -3.78 6.63
CA SER A 40 -23.32 -5.02 5.85
C SER A 40 -21.88 -5.50 5.67
N PRO A 41 -21.66 -6.83 5.60
CA PRO A 41 -20.34 -7.40 5.37
C PRO A 41 -19.75 -7.01 4.02
N PHE A 42 -20.59 -6.79 2.99
CA PHE A 42 -20.14 -6.33 1.68
C PHE A 42 -19.53 -4.93 1.73
N LEU A 43 -20.11 -4.03 2.51
CA LEU A 43 -19.56 -2.69 2.70
C LEU A 43 -18.23 -2.71 3.46
N ILE A 44 -18.08 -3.61 4.44
CA ILE A 44 -16.83 -3.80 5.17
C ILE A 44 -15.73 -4.30 4.22
N LEU A 45 -16.05 -5.25 3.33
CA LEU A 45 -15.12 -5.73 2.31
C LEU A 45 -14.73 -4.62 1.31
N ALA A 46 -15.72 -3.86 0.83
CA ALA A 46 -15.47 -2.73 -0.08
C ALA A 46 -14.61 -1.64 0.58
N PHE A 47 -14.85 -1.34 1.85
CA PHE A 47 -14.03 -0.43 2.64
C PHE A 47 -12.58 -0.91 2.71
N GLY A 48 -12.37 -2.19 3.05
CA GLY A 48 -11.04 -2.78 3.19
C GLY A 48 -10.27 -2.78 1.86
N THR A 49 -10.93 -3.14 0.76
CA THR A 49 -10.30 -3.19 -0.56
C THR A 49 -9.96 -1.81 -1.10
N LEU A 50 -10.85 -0.82 -0.94
CA LEU A 50 -10.55 0.56 -1.32
C LEU A 50 -9.41 1.15 -0.49
N LEU A 51 -9.42 0.90 0.83
CA LEU A 51 -8.34 1.35 1.71
C LEU A 51 -7.01 0.74 1.30
N TRP A 52 -6.99 -0.57 1.03
CA TRP A 52 -5.80 -1.27 0.59
C TRP A 52 -5.25 -0.71 -0.71
N LEU A 53 -6.10 -0.48 -1.71
CA LEU A 53 -5.71 0.13 -2.99
C LEU A 53 -5.18 1.55 -2.80
N ALA A 54 -5.85 2.38 -2.00
CA ALA A 54 -5.42 3.74 -1.71
C ALA A 54 -4.05 3.77 -1.03
N VAL A 55 -3.86 2.96 0.01
CA VAL A 55 -2.59 2.88 0.75
C VAL A 55 -1.49 2.27 -0.11
N PHE A 56 -1.79 1.24 -0.92
CA PHE A 56 -0.84 0.62 -1.84
C PHE A 56 -0.30 1.62 -2.85
N LEU A 57 -1.19 2.39 -3.48
CA LEU A 57 -0.80 3.40 -4.46
C LEU A 57 -0.02 4.54 -3.77
N THR A 58 -0.47 5.00 -2.60
CA THR A 58 0.19 6.06 -1.83
C THR A 58 1.62 5.65 -1.44
N SER A 59 1.77 4.49 -0.81
CA SER A 59 3.07 3.98 -0.38
C SER A 59 3.98 3.61 -1.56
N GLY A 60 3.42 3.06 -2.65
CA GLY A 60 4.15 2.83 -3.89
C GLY A 60 4.70 4.13 -4.52
N LEU A 61 3.97 5.23 -4.38
CA LEU A 61 4.37 6.55 -4.86
C LEU A 61 5.45 7.18 -3.97
N ILE A 62 5.30 7.09 -2.64
CA ILE A 62 6.25 7.61 -1.65
C ILE A 62 7.60 6.88 -1.72
N PHE A 63 7.58 5.55 -1.70
CA PHE A 63 8.81 4.75 -1.65
C PHE A 63 9.42 4.47 -3.03
N GLY A 64 8.72 4.81 -4.12
CA GLY A 64 9.15 4.52 -5.49
C GLY A 64 9.29 3.01 -5.82
N ASN A 65 8.88 2.14 -4.88
CA ASN A 65 9.05 0.70 -4.92
C ASN A 65 7.72 0.01 -4.59
N SER A 66 7.10 -0.60 -5.61
CA SER A 66 5.81 -1.29 -5.49
C SER A 66 5.84 -2.45 -4.48
N LYS A 67 7.01 -3.07 -4.24
CA LYS A 67 7.13 -4.20 -3.29
C LYS A 67 6.96 -3.71 -1.85
N ILE A 68 7.61 -2.61 -1.50
CA ILE A 68 7.50 -2.00 -0.16
C ILE A 68 6.10 -1.44 0.04
N GLY A 69 5.52 -0.81 -1.00
CA GLY A 69 4.15 -0.30 -0.92
C GLY A 69 3.10 -1.40 -0.69
N ALA A 70 3.21 -2.54 -1.37
CA ALA A 70 2.35 -3.71 -1.12
C ALA A 70 2.48 -4.20 0.33
N LEU A 71 3.70 -4.19 0.86
CA LEU A 71 3.97 -4.63 2.22
C LEU A 71 3.29 -3.72 3.26
N VAL A 72 3.41 -2.40 3.10
CA VAL A 72 2.78 -1.41 3.99
C VAL A 72 1.25 -1.51 3.92
N ALA A 73 0.68 -1.62 2.71
CA ALA A 73 -0.77 -1.77 2.54
C ALA A 73 -1.29 -3.06 3.19
N CYS A 74 -0.56 -4.17 3.05
CA CYS A 74 -0.92 -5.45 3.65
C CYS A 74 -0.80 -5.42 5.18
N TRP A 75 0.26 -4.80 5.73
CA TRP A 75 0.41 -4.61 7.17
C TRP A 75 -0.78 -3.86 7.76
N LEU A 76 -1.15 -2.74 7.13
CA LEU A 76 -2.22 -1.87 7.60
C LEU A 76 -3.59 -2.58 7.52
N LEU A 77 -3.84 -3.33 6.44
CA LEU A 77 -5.05 -4.13 6.29
C LEU A 77 -5.15 -5.26 7.33
N LEU A 78 -4.06 -6.01 7.58
CA LEU A 78 -4.04 -7.04 8.61
C LEU A 78 -4.19 -6.46 10.02
N PHE A 79 -3.60 -5.30 10.28
CA PHE A 79 -3.77 -4.57 11.54
C PHE A 79 -5.25 -4.22 11.77
N LEU A 80 -5.93 -3.68 10.75
CA LEU A 80 -7.36 -3.39 10.79
C LEU A 80 -8.20 -4.66 11.03
N ILE A 81 -7.87 -5.77 10.37
CA ILE A 81 -8.54 -7.07 10.56
C ILE A 81 -8.38 -7.54 12.02
N PHE A 82 -7.18 -7.50 12.57
CA PHE A 82 -6.93 -7.90 13.96
C PHE A 82 -7.71 -7.03 14.95
N ARG A 83 -7.82 -5.73 14.66
CA ARG A 83 -8.63 -4.81 15.46
C ARG A 83 -10.12 -5.13 15.34
N TYR A 84 -10.61 -5.45 14.14
CA TYR A 84 -12.00 -5.82 13.88
C TYR A 84 -12.42 -7.08 14.65
N PHE A 85 -11.62 -8.14 14.60
CA PHE A 85 -11.90 -9.38 15.33
C PHE A 85 -11.61 -9.28 16.84
N LYS A 86 -11.14 -8.12 17.34
CA LYS A 86 -10.71 -7.92 18.73
C LYS A 86 -9.59 -8.86 19.19
N ILE A 87 -8.85 -9.45 18.25
CA ILE A 87 -7.68 -10.32 18.49
C ILE A 87 -6.38 -9.49 18.56
N GLY A 88 -6.46 -8.17 18.35
CA GLY A 88 -5.33 -7.24 18.42
C GLY A 88 -4.77 -6.99 19.83
N ASN A 89 -4.39 -8.05 20.56
CA ASN A 89 -3.62 -7.94 21.79
C ASN A 89 -2.20 -7.41 21.50
N ILE A 90 -1.55 -6.81 22.49
CA ILE A 90 -0.23 -6.17 22.36
C ILE A 90 0.81 -7.10 21.74
N LEU A 91 0.73 -8.40 22.07
CA LEU A 91 1.64 -9.45 21.60
C LEU A 91 1.41 -9.79 20.12
N ASN A 92 0.15 -9.82 19.67
CA ASN A 92 -0.18 -10.06 18.26
C ASN A 92 0.23 -8.87 17.40
N LEU A 93 0.06 -7.65 17.92
CA LEU A 93 0.48 -6.43 17.25
C LEU A 93 1.99 -6.31 17.15
N SER A 94 2.73 -6.66 18.21
CA SER A 94 4.19 -6.63 18.20
C SER A 94 4.75 -7.66 17.22
N LEU A 95 4.26 -8.90 17.23
CA LEU A 95 4.65 -9.94 16.28
C LEU A 95 4.41 -9.50 14.83
N LEU A 96 3.21 -9.00 14.53
CA LEU A 96 2.85 -8.55 13.20
C LEU A 96 3.77 -7.39 12.74
N THR A 97 4.07 -6.44 13.62
CA THR A 97 4.97 -5.33 13.31
C THR A 97 6.40 -5.80 13.03
N ILE A 98 6.93 -6.72 13.85
CA ILE A 98 8.29 -7.26 13.69
C ILE A 98 8.42 -8.04 12.37
N ILE A 99 7.43 -8.88 12.04
CA ILE A 99 7.43 -9.67 10.79
C ILE A 99 7.49 -8.74 9.57
N PHE A 100 6.63 -7.73 9.53
CA PHE A 100 6.61 -6.78 8.41
C PHE A 100 7.86 -5.89 8.36
N PHE A 101 8.41 -5.52 9.51
CA PHE A 101 9.67 -4.79 9.58
C PHE A 101 10.84 -5.60 9.01
N LEU A 102 10.98 -6.88 9.41
CA LEU A 102 12.01 -7.78 8.89
C LEU A 102 11.86 -8.03 7.38
N LEU A 103 10.63 -8.20 6.91
CA LEU A 103 10.34 -8.34 5.48
C LEU A 103 10.73 -7.06 4.70
N ALA A 104 10.33 -5.89 5.20
CA ALA A 104 10.68 -4.61 4.59
C ALA A 104 12.21 -4.43 4.51
N PHE A 105 12.93 -4.78 5.58
CA PHE A 105 14.39 -4.74 5.61
C PHE A 105 15.03 -5.69 4.59
N SER A 106 14.50 -6.90 4.45
CA SER A 106 14.96 -7.88 3.45
C SER A 106 14.80 -7.36 2.02
N PHE A 107 13.67 -6.73 1.71
CA PHE A 107 13.44 -6.12 0.40
C PHE A 107 14.33 -4.90 0.16
N TYR A 108 14.62 -4.11 1.19
CA TYR A 108 15.53 -2.98 1.10
C TYR A 108 16.96 -3.44 0.79
N LYS A 109 17.50 -4.41 1.56
CA LYS A 109 18.85 -4.96 1.36
C LYS A 109 19.05 -5.58 -0.03
N ARG A 110 17.99 -6.10 -0.65
CA ARG A 110 18.07 -6.73 -1.98
C ARG A 110 18.13 -5.71 -3.13
N VAL A 111 17.94 -4.43 -2.86
CA VAL A 111 17.94 -3.34 -3.85
C VAL A 111 19.26 -2.54 -3.86
N THR A 112 20.02 -2.57 -2.76
CA THR A 112 21.39 -2.01 -2.64
C THR A 112 22.44 -3.04 -2.99
#